data_AF-A0AAV0AZT6-F1
#
_entry.id   AF-A0AAV0AZT6-F1
#
_cell.length_a   1.000
_cell.length_b   1.000
_cell.length_c   1.000
_cell.angle_alpha   90.00
_cell.angle_beta   90.00
_cell.angle_gamma   90.00
#
_symmetry.space_group_name_H-M   'P 1'
#
loop_
_entity.id
_entity.type
_entity.pdbx_description
1 polymer ?
#
loop_
_entity_poly.entity_id
_entity_poly.type
_entity_poly.pdbx_seq_one_letter_code
_entity_poly.pdbx_strand_id
1 'polypeptide(L)'
;EFYIPTESSSVHFLKSKLCIGCQKGFEIVDLETLDTQGLLDPADQSLEFIHRREPTVRPILIYRVEGEFLLCYEDFEFYVNKNGWRAKSGWIIQWEGHRTAFG
;
A
#
# COMPACT_ATOMS: atom_id res chain seq x y z
N GLU A 1 10.66 4.47 22.14
CA GLU A 1 9.31 4.58 21.58
C GLU A 1 9.39 5.34 20.26
N PHE A 2 8.63 4.95 19.24
CA PHE A 2 8.59 5.58 17.91
C PHE A 2 7.17 6.09 17.65
N TYR A 3 7.02 7.35 17.23
CA TYR A 3 5.72 7.99 17.05
C TYR A 3 5.36 8.10 15.57
N ILE A 4 4.22 7.53 15.18
CA ILE A 4 3.64 7.69 13.84
C ILE A 4 2.49 8.69 13.95
N PRO A 5 2.59 9.89 13.32
CA PRO A 5 1.63 10.99 13.51
C PRO A 5 0.32 10.80 12.73
N THR A 6 -0.05 9.57 12.36
CA THR A 6 -1.19 9.29 11.48
C THR A 6 -1.94 8.06 11.97
N GLU A 7 -3.27 8.10 11.85
CA GLU A 7 -4.12 6.94 12.08
C GLU A 7 -3.74 5.84 11.08
N SER A 8 -3.22 4.73 11.61
CA SER A 8 -2.74 3.60 10.82
C SER A 8 -3.77 2.48 10.83
N SER A 9 -4.07 1.96 9.64
CA SER A 9 -4.95 0.81 9.46
C SER A 9 -4.19 -0.52 9.47
N SER A 10 -2.89 -0.51 9.14
CA SER A 10 -2.03 -1.69 9.18
C SER A 10 -0.54 -1.34 9.30
N VAL A 11 0.26 -2.28 9.80
CA VAL A 11 1.72 -2.17 9.94
C VAL A 11 2.38 -3.46 9.49
N HIS A 12 3.37 -3.34 8.61
CA HIS A 12 4.10 -4.46 8.01
C HIS A 12 5.61 -4.24 8.11
N PHE A 13 6.33 -5.26 8.57
CA PHE A 13 7.78 -5.20 8.72
C PHE A 13 8.50 -5.57 7.42
N LEU A 14 9.29 -4.64 6.90
CA LEU A 14 10.28 -4.92 5.86
C LEU A 14 11.66 -5.09 6.53
N LYS A 15 12.69 -5.46 5.75
CA LYS A 15 14.01 -5.82 6.30
C LYS A 15 14.63 -4.71 7.16
N SER A 16 14.53 -3.45 6.73
CA SER A 16 15.08 -2.28 7.43
C SER A 16 14.09 -1.11 7.50
N LYS A 17 12.84 -1.33 7.10
CA LYS A 17 11.82 -0.29 6.95
C LYS A 17 10.49 -0.82 7.47
N LEU A 18 9.57 0.08 7.81
CA LEU A 18 8.18 -0.27 8.05
C LEU A 18 7.34 0.13 6.85
N CYS A 19 6.32 -0.66 6.54
CA CYS A 19 5.26 -0.28 5.62
C CYS A 19 3.97 -0.08 6.43
N ILE A 20 3.45 1.13 6.40
CA ILE A 20 2.30 1.56 7.18
C ILE A 20 1.14 1.80 6.22
N GLY A 21 0.00 1.15 6.46
CA GLY A 21 -1.25 1.50 5.80
C GLY A 21 -1.92 2.65 6.55
N CYS A 22 -2.30 3.72 5.83
CA CYS A 22 -3.06 4.85 6.36
C CYS A 22 -4.12 5.31 5.35
N GLN A 23 -4.89 6.36 5.68
CA GLN A 23 -5.96 6.88 4.82
C GLN A 23 -5.47 7.38 3.44
N LYS A 24 -4.16 7.64 3.28
CA LYS A 24 -3.54 8.06 2.01
C LYS A 24 -3.03 6.87 1.17
N GLY A 25 -3.05 5.66 1.69
CA GLY A 25 -2.42 4.50 1.06
C GLY A 25 -1.34 3.86 1.92
N PHE A 26 -0.45 3.11 1.28
CA PHE A 26 0.73 2.55 1.94
C PHE A 26 1.88 3.56 1.91
N GLU A 27 2.50 3.78 3.06
CA GLU A 27 3.70 4.60 3.25
C GLU A 27 4.84 3.71 3.75
N ILE A 28 6.06 3.97 3.29
CA ILE A 28 7.28 3.35 3.76
C ILE A 28 7.97 4.32 4.72
N VAL A 29 8.32 3.83 5.90
CA VAL A 29 9.04 4.56 6.94
C VAL A 29 10.43 3.94 7.09
N ASP A 30 11.46 4.74 6.92
CA ASP A 30 12.82 4.35 7.19
C ASP A 30 13.10 4.42 8.70
N LEU A 31 13.59 3.32 9.29
CA LEU A 31 13.75 3.22 10.75
C LEU A 31 14.99 3.96 11.29
N GLU A 32 15.94 4.30 10.42
CA GLU A 32 17.16 5.01 10.81
C GLU A 32 17.00 6.52 10.69
N THR A 33 16.42 6.97 9.57
CA THR A 33 16.25 8.39 9.24
C THR A 33 14.90 8.96 9.67
N LEU A 34 13.91 8.09 9.87
CA LEU A 34 12.50 8.44 10.12
C LEU A 34 11.81 9.12 8.93
N ASP A 35 12.44 9.09 7.77
CA ASP A 35 11.85 9.61 6.53
C ASP A 35 10.67 8.74 6.10
N THR A 36 9.60 9.41 5.66
CA THR A 36 8.40 8.76 5.14
C THR A 36 8.26 9.00 3.64
N GLN A 37 7.89 7.95 2.91
CA GLN A 37 7.69 8.01 1.46
C GLN A 37 6.44 7.20 1.09
N GLY A 38 5.62 7.70 0.16
CA GLY A 38 4.56 6.90 -0.43
C GLY A 38 5.12 5.65 -1.12
N LEU A 39 4.46 4.50 -0.94
CA LEU A 39 4.86 3.25 -1.59
C LEU A 39 4.63 3.31 -3.10
N LEU A 40 3.56 3.99 -3.52
CA LEU A 40 3.19 4.18 -4.92
C LEU A 40 3.92 5.37 -5.53
N ASP A 41 4.43 5.20 -6.75
CA ASP A 41 5.12 6.27 -7.47
C ASP A 41 4.09 7.20 -8.15
N PRO A 42 4.07 8.51 -7.83
CA PRO A 42 3.14 9.45 -8.42
C PRO A 42 3.36 9.68 -9.94
N ALA A 43 4.50 9.25 -10.50
CA ALA A 43 4.77 9.34 -11.93
C ALA A 43 4.02 8.26 -12.75
N ASP A 44 3.54 7.19 -12.11
CA ASP A 44 2.81 6.12 -12.81
C ASP A 44 1.33 6.49 -13.00
N GLN A 45 1.00 7.00 -14.17
CA GLN A 45 -0.35 7.38 -14.56
C GLN A 45 -1.36 6.22 -14.50
N SER A 46 -0.91 4.96 -14.54
CA SER A 46 -1.81 3.81 -14.44
C SER A 46 -2.38 3.61 -13.02
N LEU A 47 -1.87 4.34 -12.03
CA LEU A 47 -2.35 4.40 -10.65
C LEU A 47 -3.39 5.50 -10.41
N GLU A 48 -3.81 6.24 -11.43
CA GLU A 48 -4.79 7.32 -11.27
C GLU A 48 -6.11 6.85 -10.60
N PHE A 49 -6.50 5.59 -10.83
CA PHE A 49 -7.70 5.00 -10.22
C PHE A 49 -7.68 4.97 -8.70
N ILE A 50 -6.50 4.86 -8.07
CA ILE A 50 -6.38 4.86 -6.61
C ILE A 50 -6.26 6.28 -6.07
N HIS A 51 -5.50 7.16 -6.74
CA HIS A 51 -5.37 8.56 -6.34
C HIS A 51 -6.72 9.30 -6.35
N ARG A 52 -7.61 8.96 -7.27
CA ARG A 52 -8.98 9.50 -7.30
C ARG A 52 -9.88 9.02 -6.15
N ARG A 53 -9.49 7.93 -5.45
CA ARG A 53 -10.22 7.35 -4.31
C ARG A 53 -9.65 7.80 -2.96
N GLU A 54 -8.53 8.52 -2.92
CA GLU A 54 -8.04 9.12 -1.68
C GLU A 54 -9.02 10.20 -1.18
N PRO A 55 -9.31 10.32 0.14
CA PRO A 55 -8.72 9.59 1.27
C PRO A 55 -9.52 8.34 1.69
N THR A 56 -10.47 7.88 0.90
CA THR A 56 -11.38 6.79 1.29
C THR A 56 -10.78 5.40 1.10
N VAL A 57 -9.47 5.31 0.85
CA VAL A 57 -8.79 4.02 0.68
C VAL A 57 -8.37 3.48 2.04
N ARG A 58 -8.61 2.18 2.26
CA ARG A 58 -8.23 1.50 3.49
C ARG A 58 -7.25 0.36 3.17
N PRO A 59 -5.93 0.61 3.31
CA PRO A 59 -4.91 -0.41 3.09
C PRO A 59 -4.89 -1.41 4.24
N ILE A 60 -4.86 -2.70 3.94
CA ILE A 60 -4.97 -3.77 4.93
C ILE A 60 -3.69 -4.59 4.98
N LEU A 61 -3.24 -5.10 3.83
CA LEU A 61 -2.15 -6.07 3.77
C LEU A 61 -1.28 -5.89 2.53
N ILE A 62 -0.01 -6.27 2.66
CA ILE A 62 0.94 -6.34 1.56
C ILE A 62 1.58 -7.73 1.55
N TYR A 63 1.56 -8.39 0.39
CA TYR A 63 2.22 -9.68 0.19
C TYR A 63 3.32 -9.55 -0.84
N ARG A 64 4.46 -10.19 -0.59
CA ARG A 64 5.51 -10.35 -1.59
C ARG A 64 5.25 -11.60 -2.41
N VAL A 65 5.12 -11.47 -3.72
CA VAL A 65 4.82 -12.56 -4.66
C VAL A 65 5.81 -12.49 -5.82
N GLU A 66 6.69 -13.48 -5.95
CA GLU A 66 7.63 -13.63 -7.08
C GLU A 66 8.45 -12.36 -7.45
N GLY A 67 8.77 -11.51 -6.46
CA GLY A 67 9.54 -10.27 -6.69
C GLY A 67 8.70 -9.02 -6.93
N GLU A 68 7.38 -9.17 -7.00
CA GLU A 68 6.38 -8.11 -6.97
C GLU A 68 5.71 -8.06 -5.59
N PHE A 69 4.83 -7.07 -5.41
CA PHE A 69 4.02 -6.89 -4.22
C PHE A 69 2.55 -6.82 -4.60
N LEU A 70 1.72 -7.64 -3.94
CA LEU A 70 0.27 -7.52 -3.99
C LEU A 70 -0.17 -6.58 -2.86
N LEU A 71 -0.79 -5.46 -3.24
CA LEU A 71 -1.37 -4.51 -2.30
C LEU A 71 -2.85 -4.82 -2.11
N CYS A 72 -3.23 -5.13 -0.88
CA CYS A 72 -4.60 -5.47 -0.52
C CYS A 72 -5.25 -4.30 0.22
N TYR A 73 -6.22 -3.68 -0.43
CA TYR A 73 -7.13 -2.70 0.14
C TYR A 73 -8.46 -3.37 0.46
N GLU A 74 -9.31 -2.71 1.25
CA GLU A 74 -10.63 -3.20 1.65
C GLU A 74 -11.51 -3.60 0.47
N ASP A 75 -11.53 -2.78 -0.59
CA ASP A 75 -12.42 -2.96 -1.74
C ASP A 75 -11.72 -3.55 -2.97
N PHE A 76 -10.38 -3.58 -3.00
CA PHE A 76 -9.64 -4.05 -4.16
C PHE A 76 -8.20 -4.45 -3.87
N GLU A 77 -7.59 -5.17 -4.81
CA GLU A 77 -6.17 -5.51 -4.77
C GLU A 77 -5.53 -5.50 -6.15
N PHE A 78 -4.25 -5.16 -6.20
CA PHE A 78 -3.47 -5.07 -7.44
C PHE A 78 -1.97 -5.26 -7.17
N TYR A 79 -1.24 -5.60 -8.22
CA TYR A 79 0.21 -5.79 -8.14
C TYR A 79 0.96 -4.48 -8.38
N VAL A 80 2.07 -4.31 -7.66
CA VAL A 80 3.10 -3.31 -7.91
C VAL A 80 4.48 -3.94 -7.92
N ASN A 81 5.40 -3.34 -8.65
CA ASN A 81 6.80 -3.73 -8.61
C ASN A 81 7.54 -3.00 -7.47
N LYS A 82 8.83 -3.32 -7.31
CA LYS A 82 9.70 -2.72 -6.28
C LYS A 82 9.90 -1.20 -6.38
N ASN A 83 9.58 -0.59 -7.53
CA ASN A 83 9.68 0.85 -7.74
C ASN A 83 8.36 1.57 -7.42
N GLY A 84 7.32 0.85 -6.98
CA GLY A 84 6.00 1.44 -6.70
C GLY A 84 5.13 1.64 -7.94
N TRP A 85 5.52 1.10 -9.09
CA TRP A 85 4.72 1.15 -10.31
C TRP A 85 3.80 -0.06 -10.40
N ARG A 86 2.63 0.13 -11.01
CA ARG A 86 1.66 -0.93 -11.28
C ARG A 86 2.29 -2.05 -12.10
N ALA A 87 2.23 -3.25 -11.55
CA ALA A 87 2.54 -4.48 -12.25
C ALA A 87 1.25 -5.09 -12.82
N LYS A 88 1.40 -5.91 -13.87
CA LYS A 88 0.28 -6.61 -14.54
C LYS A 88 -0.86 -5.66 -14.89
N SER A 89 -0.59 -4.67 -15.74
CA SER A 89 -1.54 -3.63 -16.17
C SER A 89 -2.81 -4.26 -16.77
N GLY A 90 -3.85 -4.41 -15.95
CA GLY A 90 -5.11 -5.09 -16.32
C GLY A 90 -5.60 -6.04 -15.23
N TRP A 91 -4.71 -6.49 -14.36
CA TRP A 91 -5.07 -7.28 -13.19
C TRP A 91 -5.43 -6.34 -12.04
N ILE A 92 -6.70 -6.38 -11.66
CA ILE A 92 -7.22 -5.78 -10.45
C ILE A 92 -8.37 -6.68 -10.00
N ILE A 93 -8.37 -7.07 -8.74
CA ILE A 93 -9.53 -7.74 -8.14
C ILE A 93 -10.31 -6.67 -7.41
N GLN A 94 -11.61 -6.55 -7.70
CA GLN A 94 -12.54 -5.78 -6.89
C GLN A 94 -13.27 -6.78 -5.98
N TRP A 95 -13.38 -6.46 -4.70
CA TRP A 95 -14.12 -7.27 -3.74
C TRP A 95 -15.59 -6.85 -3.75
N GLU A 96 -16.52 -7.80 -3.74
CA GLU A 96 -17.97 -7.53 -3.69
C GLU A 96 -18.46 -7.06 -2.30
N GLY A 97 -17.56 -6.85 -1.34
CA GLY A 97 -17.84 -6.34 0.01
C GLY A 97 -16.58 -5.90 0.75
N HIS A 98 -16.74 -5.34 1.94
CA HIS A 98 -15.63 -4.77 2.72
C HIS A 98 -14.84 -5.85 3.47
N ARG A 99 -13.62 -6.14 3.00
CA ARG A 99 -12.69 -7.02 3.71
C ARG A 99 -12.13 -6.27 4.92
N THR A 100 -12.27 -6.81 6.13
CA THR A 100 -11.64 -6.23 7.33
C THR A 100 -10.30 -6.89 7.69
N ALA A 101 -10.03 -8.09 7.18
CA ALA A 101 -8.79 -8.84 7.35
C ALA A 101 -8.62 -9.90 6.24
N PHE A 102 -7.38 -10.34 6.01
CA PHE A 102 -7.04 -11.54 5.23
C PHE A 102 -6.47 -12.60 6.19
N GLY A 103 -6.82 -13.86 5.97
CA GLY A 103 -6.46 -15.00 6.82
C GLY A 103 -5.30 -15.83 6.28
#